data_AF-C1D6Q8-F1
#
_entry.id   AF-C1D6Q8-F1
#
_cell.length_a   1.000
_cell.length_b   1.000
_cell.length_c   1.000
_cell.angle_alpha   90.00
_cell.angle_beta   90.00
_cell.angle_gamma   90.00
#
_symmetry.space_group_name_H-M   'P 1'
#
loop_
_entity.id
_entity.type
_entity.pdbx_description
1 polymer ?
#
loop_
_entity_poly.entity_id
_entity_poly.type
_entity_poly.pdbx_seq_one_letter_code
_entity_poly.pdbx_strand_id
1 'polypeptide(L)'
;MTKPSAPPRMLLLFKNDMGAFVRLYAFLSQIFDYGNTDIEKHHLFYKRLLPLLDFGRERDTVDLSQVVLTHHKLHQQGRQALALGKGDKLKPVDGVGSGAVQDKQAALLAEIIDKVNGLFEGELTDDDQLIYVNGVLKGKLLENELLVQQAAGNSKEQFANSPDLKDAFLNAIMDALDAHTLMSTQALGSERVHDGLRDTLLGPAQLYEALRAKAGRTIVRV
;
A
#
# COMPACT_ATOMS: atom_id res chain seq x y z
N MET A 1 14.89 11.29 -34.88
CA MET A 1 15.33 10.08 -34.16
C MET A 1 14.47 9.98 -32.90
N THR A 2 13.53 9.04 -32.89
CA THR A 2 12.53 8.86 -31.83
C THR A 2 13.16 8.17 -30.62
N LYS A 3 13.03 8.79 -29.45
CA LYS A 3 13.49 8.24 -28.15
C LYS A 3 12.80 6.88 -27.91
N PRO A 4 13.52 5.81 -27.51
CA PRO A 4 12.88 4.53 -27.23
C PRO A 4 11.96 4.69 -26.00
N SER A 5 10.69 4.33 -26.16
CA SER A 5 9.71 4.32 -25.08
C SER A 5 10.14 3.37 -23.97
N ALA A 6 9.99 3.77 -22.70
CA ALA A 6 10.21 2.89 -21.55
C ALA A 6 9.44 1.57 -21.74
N PRO A 7 10.06 0.40 -21.46
CA PRO A 7 9.38 -0.87 -21.62
C PRO A 7 8.15 -0.94 -20.70
N PRO A 8 7.01 -1.48 -21.16
CA PRO A 8 5.85 -1.67 -20.29
C PRO A 8 6.25 -2.46 -19.04
N ARG A 9 5.85 -1.98 -17.86
CA ARG A 9 6.25 -2.53 -16.53
C ARG A 9 6.05 -4.05 -16.40
N MET A 10 5.11 -4.60 -17.17
CA MET A 10 4.86 -6.05 -17.27
C MET A 10 6.07 -6.84 -17.80
N LEU A 11 6.84 -6.29 -18.75
CA LEU A 11 8.04 -6.96 -19.30
C LEU A 11 9.18 -7.03 -18.30
N LEU A 12 9.29 -6.02 -17.43
CA LEU A 12 10.32 -5.96 -16.40
C LEU A 12 10.04 -6.96 -15.28
N LEU A 13 8.77 -7.07 -14.88
CA LEU A 13 8.29 -8.10 -13.95
C LEU A 13 8.56 -9.50 -14.52
N PHE A 14 8.16 -9.73 -15.77
CA PHE A 14 8.40 -11.01 -16.46
C PHE A 14 9.88 -11.40 -16.50
N LYS A 15 10.78 -10.45 -16.80
CA LYS A 15 12.24 -10.67 -16.75
C LYS A 15 12.73 -11.05 -15.36
N ASN A 16 12.21 -10.41 -14.31
CA ASN A 16 12.60 -10.69 -12.93
C ASN A 16 12.12 -12.08 -12.48
N ASP A 17 10.87 -12.45 -12.81
CA ASP A 17 10.28 -13.76 -12.50
C ASP A 17 11.05 -14.90 -13.18
N MET A 18 11.40 -14.73 -14.45
CA MET A 18 12.29 -15.66 -15.17
C MET A 18 13.65 -15.81 -14.49
N GLY A 19 14.24 -14.70 -14.02
CA GLY A 19 15.50 -14.72 -13.29
C GLY A 19 15.40 -15.47 -11.96
N ALA A 20 14.28 -15.30 -11.24
CA ALA A 20 14.00 -16.04 -10.01
C ALA A 20 13.83 -17.53 -10.28
N PHE A 21 13.05 -17.90 -11.31
CA PHE A 21 12.87 -19.29 -11.73
C PHE A 21 14.22 -19.97 -12.05
N VAL A 22 15.09 -19.31 -12.80
CA VAL A 22 16.41 -19.85 -13.17
C VAL A 22 17.27 -20.13 -11.93
N ARG A 23 17.27 -19.22 -10.94
CA ARG A 23 18.03 -19.40 -9.69
C ARG A 23 17.44 -20.50 -8.81
N LEU A 24 16.12 -20.54 -8.69
CA LEU A 24 15.41 -21.53 -7.88
C LEU A 24 15.61 -22.94 -8.44
N TYR A 25 15.44 -23.11 -9.75
CA TYR A 25 15.69 -24.38 -10.42
C TYR A 25 17.16 -24.82 -10.25
N ALA A 26 18.12 -23.91 -10.44
CA ALA A 26 19.54 -24.23 -10.29
C ALA A 26 19.91 -24.67 -8.87
N PHE A 27 19.26 -24.09 -7.84
CA PHE A 27 19.45 -24.49 -6.46
C PHE A 27 18.81 -25.85 -6.16
N LEU A 28 17.54 -26.02 -6.51
CA LEU A 28 16.80 -27.25 -6.19
C LEU A 28 17.29 -28.46 -6.99
N SER A 29 17.78 -28.27 -8.22
CA SER A 29 18.38 -29.35 -9.03
C SER A 29 19.69 -29.90 -8.45
N GLN A 30 20.29 -29.21 -7.46
CA GLN A 30 21.44 -29.75 -6.71
C GLN A 30 21.00 -30.78 -5.65
N ILE A 31 19.72 -30.74 -5.25
CA ILE A 31 19.18 -31.51 -4.11
C ILE A 31 18.20 -32.58 -4.61
N PHE A 32 17.47 -32.32 -5.69
CA PHE A 32 16.40 -33.18 -6.20
C PHE A 32 16.46 -33.30 -7.72
N ASP A 33 16.32 -34.53 -8.23
CA ASP A 33 16.07 -34.79 -9.66
C ASP A 33 14.57 -34.71 -9.94
N TYR A 34 14.18 -33.76 -10.78
CA TYR A 34 12.79 -33.47 -11.09
C TYR A 34 12.08 -34.54 -11.93
N GLY A 35 12.82 -35.41 -12.63
CA GLY A 35 12.26 -36.47 -13.49
C GLY A 35 11.37 -35.98 -14.64
N ASN A 36 11.16 -34.66 -14.79
CA ASN A 36 10.32 -34.03 -15.80
C ASN A 36 11.17 -33.09 -16.68
N THR A 37 11.35 -33.50 -17.94
CA THR A 37 12.13 -32.74 -18.93
C THR A 37 11.54 -31.38 -19.27
N ASP A 38 10.26 -31.12 -19.01
CA ASP A 38 9.64 -29.86 -19.38
C ASP A 38 10.11 -28.70 -18.49
N ILE A 39 10.39 -28.96 -17.21
CA ILE A 39 10.93 -27.96 -16.28
C ILE A 39 12.36 -27.59 -16.70
N GLU A 40 13.16 -28.58 -17.10
CA GLU A 40 14.53 -28.38 -17.60
C GLU A 40 14.54 -27.57 -18.91
N LYS A 41 13.64 -27.88 -19.85
CA LYS A 41 13.48 -27.10 -21.10
C LYS A 41 13.18 -25.63 -20.80
N HIS A 42 12.29 -25.35 -19.85
CA HIS A 42 11.96 -23.98 -19.44
C HIS A 42 13.17 -23.28 -18.79
N HIS A 43 13.93 -23.97 -17.95
CA HIS A 43 15.15 -23.42 -17.36
C HIS A 43 16.17 -23.03 -18.44
N LEU A 44 16.45 -23.94 -19.38
CA LEU A 44 17.37 -23.69 -20.49
C LEU A 44 16.91 -22.52 -21.37
N PHE A 45 15.61 -22.48 -21.70
CA PHE A 45 15.02 -21.41 -22.48
C PHE A 45 15.14 -20.06 -21.78
N TYR A 46 14.75 -19.95 -20.51
CA TYR A 46 14.83 -18.71 -19.74
C TYR A 46 16.27 -18.26 -19.51
N LYS A 47 17.19 -19.18 -19.22
CA LYS A 47 18.62 -18.89 -19.08
C LYS A 47 19.23 -18.28 -20.34
N ARG A 48 18.76 -18.69 -21.53
CA ARG A 48 19.20 -18.13 -22.82
C ARG A 48 18.46 -16.85 -23.22
N LEU A 49 17.19 -16.70 -22.82
CA LEU A 49 16.39 -15.52 -23.13
C LEU A 49 16.75 -14.32 -22.26
N LEU A 50 17.07 -14.51 -20.98
CA LEU A 50 17.37 -13.43 -20.03
C LEU A 50 18.44 -12.43 -20.50
N PRO A 51 19.59 -12.86 -21.08
CA PRO A 51 20.60 -11.94 -21.62
C PRO A 51 20.13 -11.16 -22.85
N LEU A 52 19.16 -11.69 -23.61
CA LEU A 52 18.62 -11.06 -24.82
C LEU A 52 17.56 -10.00 -24.49
N LEU A 53 17.00 -10.04 -23.28
CA LEU A 53 16.08 -9.03 -22.77
C LEU A 53 16.85 -7.81 -22.22
N ASP A 54 17.70 -7.18 -23.05
CA ASP A 54 18.38 -5.93 -22.68
C ASP A 54 17.48 -4.74 -22.99
N PHE A 55 16.61 -4.42 -22.03
CA PHE A 55 15.86 -3.17 -22.06
C PHE A 55 16.83 -2.05 -21.69
N GLY A 56 17.26 -1.29 -22.70
CA GLY A 56 18.24 -0.20 -22.63
C GLY A 56 18.42 0.35 -21.22
N ARG A 57 19.61 0.08 -20.67
CA ARG A 57 19.98 0.41 -19.30
C ARG A 57 20.26 1.90 -19.17
N GLU A 58 19.23 2.74 -19.06
CA GLU A 58 19.39 3.90 -18.19
C GLU A 58 19.35 3.33 -16.78
N ARG A 59 20.55 3.14 -16.21
CA ARG A 59 20.65 3.06 -14.76
C ARG A 59 20.00 4.33 -14.26
N ASP A 60 18.81 4.26 -13.70
CA ASP A 60 18.39 5.22 -12.70
C ASP A 60 19.46 5.11 -11.61
N THR A 61 20.51 5.92 -11.71
CA THR A 61 21.16 6.44 -10.52
C THR A 61 20.03 7.10 -9.77
N VAL A 62 19.42 6.35 -8.85
CA VAL A 62 18.43 6.88 -7.93
C VAL A 62 19.10 8.09 -7.31
N ASP A 63 18.63 9.27 -7.68
CA ASP A 63 19.12 10.50 -7.09
C ASP A 63 18.60 10.55 -5.66
N LEU A 64 19.41 10.05 -4.74
CA LEU A 64 19.14 10.07 -3.30
C LEU A 64 19.28 11.48 -2.72
N SER A 65 19.60 12.52 -3.52
CA SER A 65 19.62 13.90 -3.04
C SER A 65 18.25 14.41 -2.59
N GLN A 66 17.16 13.73 -2.98
CA GLN A 66 15.80 14.01 -2.50
C GLN A 66 15.34 13.09 -1.36
N VAL A 67 16.09 12.06 -1.01
CA VAL A 67 15.87 11.29 0.23
C VAL A 67 16.65 11.99 1.35
N VAL A 68 16.29 13.25 1.58
CA VAL A 68 16.62 13.92 2.83
C VAL A 68 15.59 13.45 3.83
N LEU A 69 16.05 13.02 5.01
CA LEU A 69 15.18 12.86 6.17
C LEU A 69 14.63 14.25 6.52
N THR A 70 13.53 14.67 5.89
CA THR A 70 13.03 16.06 6.00
C THR A 70 12.45 16.31 7.38
N HIS A 71 11.90 15.28 8.04
CA HIS A 71 11.28 15.42 9.35
C HIS A 71 11.52 14.19 10.22
N HIS A 72 12.19 14.39 11.35
CA HIS A 72 12.33 13.40 12.42
C HIS A 72 11.43 13.84 13.58
N LYS A 73 10.31 13.14 13.84
CA LYS A 73 9.54 13.32 15.08
C LYS A 73 10.03 12.32 16.13
N LEU A 74 10.88 12.77 17.06
CA LEU A 74 11.42 11.93 18.13
C LEU A 74 10.41 11.88 19.27
N HIS A 75 9.72 10.76 19.41
CA HIS A 75 8.81 10.52 20.52
C HIS A 75 9.49 9.64 21.57
N GLN A 76 9.53 10.11 22.81
CA GLN A 76 10.07 9.36 23.93
C GLN A 76 9.06 8.32 24.40
N GLN A 77 9.20 7.06 23.97
CA GLN A 77 8.31 5.94 24.35
C GLN A 77 8.53 5.40 25.78
N GLY A 78 9.10 6.19 26.69
CA GLY A 78 9.51 5.72 28.02
C GLY A 78 10.69 4.74 27.99
N ARG A 79 11.22 4.37 29.18
CA ARG A 79 12.30 3.38 29.30
C ARG A 79 11.77 1.98 28.99
N GLN A 80 11.99 1.49 27.77
CA GLN A 80 11.86 0.07 27.48
C GLN A 80 13.08 -0.68 28.03
N ALA A 81 12.83 -1.70 28.85
CA ALA A 81 13.86 -2.63 29.27
C ALA A 81 14.22 -3.54 28.09
N LEU A 82 15.27 -3.18 27.34
CA LEU A 82 15.84 -4.03 26.30
C LEU A 82 16.53 -5.22 26.97
N ALA A 83 15.87 -6.39 26.95
CA ALA A 83 16.52 -7.64 27.32
C ALA A 83 17.49 -8.03 26.21
N LEU A 84 18.79 -7.81 26.42
CA LEU A 84 19.86 -8.27 25.54
C LEU A 84 20.04 -9.80 25.71
N GLY A 85 19.14 -10.57 25.08
CA GLY A 85 19.27 -12.02 24.94
C GLY A 85 20.25 -12.39 23.82
N LYS A 86 20.97 -13.51 23.99
CA LYS A 86 21.89 -14.05 22.96
C LYS A 86 21.15 -14.24 21.64
N GLY A 87 21.68 -13.61 20.59
CA GLY A 87 21.04 -13.50 19.27
C GLY A 87 20.52 -14.82 18.72
N ASP A 88 19.27 -14.79 18.26
CA ASP A 88 18.65 -15.87 17.52
C ASP A 88 19.36 -16.11 16.18
N LYS A 89 19.36 -17.38 15.76
CA LYS A 89 19.92 -17.79 14.47
C LYS A 89 19.17 -17.08 13.33
N LEU A 90 19.92 -16.60 12.33
CA LEU A 90 19.37 -16.01 11.12
C LEU A 90 18.28 -16.93 10.53
N LYS A 91 17.06 -16.39 10.38
CA LYS A 91 15.96 -17.09 9.71
C LYS A 91 16.34 -17.32 8.24
N PRO A 92 16.00 -18.48 7.63
CA PRO A 92 16.21 -18.71 6.20
C PRO A 92 15.57 -17.60 5.36
N VAL A 93 16.12 -17.37 4.15
CA VAL A 93 15.64 -16.33 3.23
C VAL A 93 14.27 -16.75 2.65
N ASP A 94 13.18 -16.39 3.33
CA ASP A 94 11.79 -16.68 2.90
C ASP A 94 11.24 -15.60 1.93
N GLY A 95 12.09 -15.07 1.06
CA GLY A 95 11.75 -13.95 0.16
C GLY A 95 12.31 -14.07 -1.26
N VAL A 96 12.76 -15.25 -1.67
CA VAL A 96 13.25 -15.44 -3.05
C VAL A 96 12.04 -15.56 -3.99
N GLY A 97 11.72 -14.47 -4.69
CA GLY A 97 10.61 -14.44 -5.64
C GLY A 97 9.29 -13.88 -5.08
N SER A 98 9.28 -13.39 -3.83
CA SER A 98 8.14 -12.62 -3.29
C SER A 98 8.12 -11.19 -3.80
N GLY A 99 8.45 -10.97 -5.08
CA GLY A 99 8.13 -9.76 -5.81
C GLY A 99 6.62 -9.66 -5.96
N ALA A 100 5.87 -9.75 -4.85
CA ALA A 100 4.55 -9.22 -4.75
C ALA A 100 4.70 -7.78 -5.18
N VAL A 101 4.06 -7.47 -6.31
CA VAL A 101 3.61 -6.14 -6.67
C VAL A 101 3.40 -5.39 -5.35
N GLN A 102 4.33 -4.52 -4.96
CA GLN A 102 4.00 -3.46 -4.02
C GLN A 102 2.85 -2.77 -4.72
N ASP A 103 1.66 -3.09 -4.21
CA ASP A 103 0.41 -3.05 -4.93
C ASP A 103 0.31 -1.66 -5.55
N LYS A 104 -0.09 -1.51 -6.82
CA LYS A 104 -0.26 -0.16 -7.38
C LYS A 104 -1.11 0.70 -6.43
N GLN A 105 -2.03 0.04 -5.73
CA GLN A 105 -2.78 0.59 -4.63
C GLN A 105 -1.91 1.03 -3.45
N ALA A 106 -1.01 0.19 -2.92
CA ALA A 106 -0.08 0.58 -1.85
C ALA A 106 0.80 1.78 -2.22
N ALA A 107 1.32 1.83 -3.46
CA ALA A 107 2.08 2.98 -3.95
C ALA A 107 1.21 4.26 -4.06
N LEU A 108 -0.03 4.14 -4.52
CA LEU A 108 -0.98 5.26 -4.57
C LEU A 108 -1.38 5.73 -3.17
N LEU A 109 -1.58 4.81 -2.22
CA LEU A 109 -1.89 5.13 -0.83
C LEU A 109 -0.70 5.83 -0.16
N ALA A 110 0.53 5.38 -0.42
CA ALA A 110 1.74 6.06 0.04
C ALA A 110 1.85 7.47 -0.54
N GLU A 111 1.57 7.67 -1.83
CA GLU A 111 1.57 9.00 -2.45
C GLU A 111 0.49 9.92 -1.83
N ILE A 112 -0.68 9.37 -1.49
CA ILE A 112 -1.73 10.11 -0.80
C ILE A 112 -1.25 10.49 0.60
N ILE A 113 -0.70 9.55 1.36
CA ILE A 113 -0.15 9.81 2.70
C ILE A 113 0.90 10.91 2.62
N ASP A 114 1.87 10.82 1.70
CA ASP A 114 2.92 11.84 1.54
C ASP A 114 2.36 13.24 1.21
N LYS A 115 1.29 13.31 0.41
CA LYS A 115 0.63 14.58 0.06
C LYS A 115 -0.24 15.15 1.17
N VAL A 116 -0.81 14.28 1.99
CA VAL A 116 -1.72 14.66 3.07
C VAL A 116 -0.94 15.00 4.34
N ASN A 117 0.19 14.34 4.56
CA ASN A 117 1.15 14.63 5.61
C ASN A 117 1.66 16.07 5.46
N GLY A 118 1.25 16.94 6.38
CA GLY A 118 1.56 18.38 6.37
C GLY A 118 0.38 19.29 6.02
N LEU A 119 -0.76 18.73 5.60
CA LEU A 119 -2.02 19.48 5.49
C LEU A 119 -2.76 19.59 6.84
N PHE A 120 -2.54 18.62 7.72
CA PHE A 120 -3.18 18.55 9.03
C PHE A 120 -2.16 18.73 10.16
N GLU A 121 -2.53 19.52 11.16
CA GLU A 121 -1.78 19.69 12.41
C GLU A 121 -2.44 18.90 13.55
N GLY A 122 -1.67 18.40 14.52
CA GLY A 122 -2.17 17.71 15.70
C GLY A 122 -1.65 16.28 15.91
N GLU A 123 -2.29 15.54 16.82
CA GLU A 123 -2.02 14.13 17.14
C GLU A 123 -2.85 13.18 16.25
N LEU A 124 -2.60 13.22 14.94
CA LEU A 124 -3.27 12.35 13.96
C LEU A 124 -2.29 11.31 13.42
N THR A 125 -2.74 10.07 13.28
CA THR A 125 -1.96 9.03 12.62
C THR A 125 -2.12 9.09 11.10
N ASP A 126 -1.19 8.50 10.36
CA ASP A 126 -1.28 8.40 8.90
C ASP A 126 -2.57 7.66 8.47
N ASP A 127 -3.02 6.69 9.27
CA ASP A 127 -4.25 5.93 9.01
C ASP A 127 -5.50 6.80 9.19
N ASP A 128 -5.53 7.66 10.22
CA ASP A 128 -6.63 8.62 10.44
C ASP A 128 -6.76 9.58 9.25
N GLN A 129 -5.64 10.11 8.78
CA GLN A 129 -5.59 11.02 7.62
C GLN A 129 -6.04 10.30 6.34
N LEU A 130 -5.59 9.06 6.13
CA LEU A 130 -5.93 8.26 4.97
C LEU A 130 -7.43 7.91 4.94
N ILE A 131 -7.99 7.49 6.08
CA ILE A 131 -9.42 7.19 6.23
C ILE A 131 -10.25 8.44 5.98
N TYR A 132 -9.83 9.59 6.51
CA TYR A 132 -10.52 10.86 6.30
C TYR A 132 -10.59 11.24 4.81
N VAL A 133 -9.46 11.18 4.10
CA VAL A 133 -9.40 11.57 2.68
C VAL A 133 -10.08 10.54 1.77
N ASN A 134 -9.69 9.27 1.86
CA ASN A 134 -10.15 8.23 0.93
C ASN A 134 -11.47 7.58 1.34
N GLY A 135 -11.73 7.42 2.63
CA GLY A 135 -12.93 6.79 3.15
C GLY A 135 -14.10 7.76 3.27
N VAL A 136 -13.85 8.96 3.81
CA VAL A 136 -14.92 9.93 4.12
C VAL A 136 -15.13 10.94 2.99
N LEU A 137 -14.13 11.79 2.71
CA LEU A 137 -14.30 12.89 1.75
C LEU A 137 -14.52 12.38 0.32
N LYS A 138 -13.67 11.46 -0.14
CA LYS A 138 -13.83 10.85 -1.46
C LYS A 138 -15.17 10.11 -1.61
N GLY A 139 -15.62 9.43 -0.55
CA GLY A 139 -16.93 8.75 -0.54
C GLY A 139 -18.07 9.73 -0.82
N LYS A 140 -18.15 10.81 -0.05
CA LYS A 140 -19.18 11.86 -0.22
C LYS A 140 -19.13 12.55 -1.58
N LEU A 141 -17.93 12.82 -2.10
CA LEU A 141 -17.79 13.41 -3.43
C LEU A 141 -18.26 12.48 -4.55
N LEU A 142 -18.10 11.16 -4.39
CA LEU A 142 -18.58 10.17 -5.36
C LEU A 142 -20.10 10.01 -5.35
N GLU A 143 -20.77 10.37 -4.25
CA GLU A 143 -22.23 10.41 -4.15
C GLU A 143 -22.84 11.64 -4.85
N ASN A 144 -22.03 12.63 -5.19
CA ASN A 144 -22.49 13.85 -5.87
C ASN A 144 -22.68 13.61 -7.38
N GLU A 145 -23.93 13.42 -7.81
CA GLU A 145 -24.29 13.16 -9.20
C GLU A 145 -23.81 14.24 -10.18
N LEU A 146 -23.79 15.51 -9.75
CA LEU A 146 -23.30 16.62 -10.58
C LEU A 146 -21.80 16.45 -10.87
N LEU A 147 -21.00 16.08 -9.86
CA LEU A 147 -19.57 15.82 -10.07
C LEU A 147 -19.34 14.61 -10.98
N VAL A 148 -20.16 13.56 -10.86
CA VAL A 148 -20.09 12.39 -11.75
C VAL A 148 -20.35 12.79 -13.20
N GLN A 149 -21.40 13.59 -13.45
CA GLN A 149 -21.71 14.10 -14.78
C GLN A 149 -20.59 14.99 -15.34
N GLN A 150 -20.04 15.88 -14.51
CA GLN A 150 -18.93 16.74 -14.91
C GLN A 150 -17.65 15.96 -15.22
N ALA A 151 -17.32 14.95 -14.41
CA ALA A 151 -16.15 14.11 -14.64
C ALA A 151 -16.27 13.27 -15.91
N ALA A 152 -17.49 12.85 -16.28
CA ALA A 152 -17.75 12.10 -17.51
C ALA A 152 -17.66 12.97 -18.77
N GLY A 153 -18.06 14.24 -18.68
CA GLY A 153 -18.12 15.15 -19.83
C GLY A 153 -16.90 16.05 -20.05
N ASN A 154 -16.03 16.20 -19.04
CA ASN A 154 -14.94 17.18 -19.08
C ASN A 154 -13.56 16.53 -18.92
N SER A 155 -12.52 17.21 -19.42
CA SER A 155 -11.15 16.83 -19.12
C SER A 155 -10.85 17.01 -17.63
N LYS A 156 -9.82 16.33 -17.12
CA LYS A 156 -9.41 16.47 -15.71
C LYS A 156 -9.06 17.91 -15.34
N GLU A 157 -8.44 18.66 -16.25
CA GLU A 157 -8.08 20.06 -16.04
C GLU A 157 -9.33 20.96 -15.97
N GLN A 158 -10.32 20.71 -16.81
CA GLN A 158 -11.59 21.44 -16.78
C GLN A 158 -12.38 21.14 -15.51
N PHE A 159 -12.45 19.87 -15.11
CA PHE A 159 -13.07 19.43 -13.87
C PHE A 159 -12.39 20.04 -12.63
N ALA A 160 -11.06 20.02 -12.58
CA ALA A 160 -10.29 20.58 -11.45
C ALA A 160 -10.51 22.10 -11.28
N ASN A 161 -10.88 22.80 -12.35
CA ASN A 161 -11.15 24.24 -12.33
C ASN A 161 -12.65 24.56 -12.19
N SER A 162 -13.54 23.57 -12.06
CA SER A 162 -14.98 23.84 -11.95
C SER A 162 -15.32 24.49 -10.59
N PRO A 163 -16.20 25.50 -10.55
CA PRO A 163 -16.73 26.03 -9.30
C PRO A 163 -17.47 24.96 -8.49
N ASP A 164 -18.20 24.08 -9.17
CA ASP A 164 -18.99 23.02 -8.55
C ASP A 164 -18.14 22.02 -7.77
N LEU A 165 -16.91 21.73 -8.21
CA LEU A 165 -15.98 20.89 -7.45
C LEU A 165 -15.58 21.56 -6.13
N LYS A 166 -15.35 22.88 -6.14
CA LYS A 166 -14.98 23.62 -4.92
C LYS A 166 -16.13 23.64 -3.92
N ASP A 167 -17.34 23.91 -4.39
CA ASP A 167 -18.54 23.96 -3.55
C ASP A 167 -18.88 22.57 -3.01
N ALA A 168 -18.85 21.54 -3.86
CA ALA A 168 -19.06 20.16 -3.44
C ALA A 168 -18.01 19.68 -2.45
N PHE A 169 -16.76 20.12 -2.58
CA PHE A 169 -15.69 19.79 -1.64
C PHE A 169 -15.93 20.41 -0.26
N LEU A 170 -16.30 21.69 -0.20
CA LEU A 170 -16.63 22.35 1.06
C LEU A 170 -17.86 21.71 1.73
N ASN A 171 -18.91 21.43 0.96
CA ASN A 171 -20.10 20.75 1.47
C ASN A 171 -19.75 19.35 1.99
N ALA A 172 -18.92 18.58 1.28
CA ALA A 172 -18.47 17.27 1.73
C ALA A 172 -17.71 17.32 3.07
N ILE A 173 -16.92 18.36 3.30
CA ILE A 173 -16.23 18.58 4.59
C ILE A 173 -17.26 18.86 5.71
N MET A 174 -18.22 19.74 5.46
CA MET A 174 -19.28 20.07 6.44
C MET A 174 -20.12 18.84 6.77
N ASP A 175 -20.60 18.13 5.75
CA ASP A 175 -21.41 16.92 5.92
C ASP A 175 -20.63 15.79 6.60
N ALA A 176 -19.31 15.72 6.40
CA ALA A 176 -18.44 14.76 7.09
C ALA A 176 -18.35 15.07 8.57
N LEU A 177 -18.14 16.34 8.91
CA LEU A 177 -18.09 16.80 10.29
C LEU A 177 -19.43 16.57 11.01
N ASP A 178 -20.54 16.93 10.37
CA ASP A 178 -21.87 16.79 10.95
C ASP A 178 -22.23 15.32 11.17
N ALA A 179 -21.99 14.46 10.17
CA ALA A 179 -22.23 13.03 10.30
C ALA A 179 -21.35 12.40 11.40
N HIS A 180 -20.06 12.74 11.44
CA HIS A 180 -19.14 12.22 12.46
C HIS A 180 -19.55 12.66 13.87
N THR A 181 -19.89 13.94 14.04
CA THR A 181 -20.33 14.49 15.32
C THR A 181 -21.64 13.87 15.78
N LEU A 182 -22.61 13.70 14.87
CA LEU A 182 -23.90 13.08 15.15
C LEU A 182 -23.72 11.62 15.58
N MET A 183 -22.98 10.81 14.80
CA MET A 183 -22.73 9.40 15.11
C MET A 183 -21.99 9.24 16.44
N SER A 184 -20.97 10.07 16.68
CA SER A 184 -20.19 10.03 17.92
C SER A 184 -21.06 10.40 19.13
N THR A 185 -21.89 11.43 19.01
CA THR A 185 -22.81 11.85 20.08
C THR A 185 -23.81 10.75 20.41
N GLN A 186 -24.38 10.09 19.40
CA GLN A 186 -25.31 8.99 19.60
C GLN A 186 -24.63 7.76 20.23
N ALA A 187 -23.42 7.42 19.78
CA ALA A 187 -22.65 6.30 20.32
C ALA A 187 -22.28 6.52 21.80
N LEU A 188 -21.96 7.75 22.19
CA LEU A 188 -21.66 8.12 23.59
C LEU A 188 -22.91 8.22 24.46
N GLY A 189 -24.02 8.70 23.90
CA GLY A 189 -25.26 8.98 24.64
C GLY A 189 -26.24 7.81 24.73
N SER A 190 -26.00 6.68 24.05
CA SER A 190 -26.94 5.57 23.99
C SER A 190 -26.28 4.22 24.17
N GLU A 191 -26.60 3.54 25.28
CA GLU A 191 -26.13 2.19 25.58
C GLU A 191 -26.53 1.19 24.49
N ARG A 192 -27.75 1.32 23.94
CA ARG A 192 -28.21 0.50 22.81
C ARG A 192 -27.32 0.65 21.56
N VAL A 193 -26.86 1.87 21.26
CA VAL A 193 -25.97 2.12 20.11
C VAL A 193 -24.58 1.58 20.41
N HIS A 194 -24.07 1.81 21.62
CA HIS A 194 -22.80 1.27 22.08
C HIS A 194 -22.74 -0.27 21.96
N ASP A 195 -23.75 -0.97 22.46
CA ASP A 195 -23.81 -2.43 22.41
C ASP A 195 -23.96 -2.94 20.98
N GLY A 196 -24.78 -2.27 20.15
CA GLY A 196 -24.89 -2.61 18.73
C GLY A 196 -23.57 -2.45 17.96
N LEU A 197 -22.79 -1.40 18.24
CA LEU A 197 -21.46 -1.21 17.66
C LEU A 197 -20.49 -2.29 18.13
N ARG A 198 -20.49 -2.60 19.43
CA ARG A 198 -19.66 -3.67 20.00
C ARG A 198 -19.94 -5.02 19.36
N ASP A 199 -21.22 -5.39 19.24
CA ASP A 199 -21.63 -6.66 18.63
C ASP A 199 -21.25 -6.72 17.15
N THR A 200 -21.39 -5.60 16.43
CA THR A 200 -20.97 -5.51 15.03
C THR A 200 -19.45 -5.67 14.88
N LEU A 201 -18.67 -5.06 15.78
CA LEU A 201 -17.22 -5.17 15.80
C LEU A 201 -16.76 -6.60 16.10
N LEU A 202 -17.42 -7.28 17.05
CA LEU A 202 -17.09 -8.66 17.44
C LEU A 202 -17.62 -9.71 16.46
N GLY A 203 -18.63 -9.39 15.65
CA GLY A 203 -19.22 -10.28 14.66
C GLY A 203 -18.69 -10.03 13.25
N PRO A 204 -19.47 -9.38 12.36
CA PRO A 204 -19.13 -9.25 10.95
C PRO A 204 -17.84 -8.47 10.67
N ALA A 205 -17.45 -7.52 11.52
CA ALA A 205 -16.21 -6.78 11.34
C ALA A 205 -14.96 -7.47 11.92
N GLN A 206 -15.12 -8.63 12.58
CA GLN A 206 -14.03 -9.54 12.97
C GLN A 206 -12.89 -8.86 13.75
N LEU A 207 -13.22 -7.95 14.67
CA LEU A 207 -12.23 -7.17 15.43
C LEU A 207 -11.30 -8.08 16.24
N TYR A 208 -11.84 -9.13 16.86
CA TYR A 208 -11.04 -10.05 17.67
C TYR A 208 -9.99 -10.79 16.83
N GLU A 209 -10.38 -11.29 15.66
CA GLU A 209 -9.54 -12.00 14.72
C GLU A 209 -8.45 -11.07 14.17
N ALA A 210 -8.82 -9.85 13.78
CA ALA A 210 -7.88 -8.84 13.29
C ALA A 210 -6.84 -8.48 14.35
N LEU A 211 -7.27 -8.26 15.61
CA LEU A 211 -6.37 -8.00 16.73
C LEU A 211 -5.45 -9.20 17.01
N ARG A 212 -5.98 -10.43 16.96
CA ARG A 212 -5.19 -11.65 17.15
C ARG A 212 -4.16 -11.86 16.03
N ALA A 213 -4.53 -11.60 14.78
CA ALA A 213 -3.63 -11.65 13.65
C ALA A 213 -2.50 -10.61 13.79
N LYS A 214 -2.82 -9.39 14.23
CA LYS A 214 -1.84 -8.35 14.52
C LYS A 214 -0.88 -8.75 15.63
N ALA A 215 -1.40 -9.30 16.73
CA ALA A 215 -0.57 -9.82 17.83
C ALA A 215 0.36 -10.96 17.39
N GLY A 216 -0.15 -11.91 16.58
CA GLY A 216 0.67 -12.98 16.00
C GLY A 216 1.76 -12.47 15.06
N ARG A 217 1.47 -11.43 14.26
CA ARG A 217 2.43 -10.80 13.35
C ARG A 217 3.56 -10.08 14.08
N THR A 218 3.28 -9.56 15.27
CA THR A 218 4.29 -8.95 16.16
C THR A 218 5.21 -10.02 16.77
N ILE A 219 4.68 -11.19 17.14
CA ILE A 219 5.47 -12.29 17.72
C ILE A 219 6.41 -12.93 16.68
N VAL A 220 6.02 -12.99 15.40
CA VAL A 220 6.87 -13.53 14.32
C VAL A 220 7.97 -12.55 13.88
N ARG A 221 7.85 -11.26 14.26
CA ARG A 221 8.83 -10.19 13.97
C ARG A 221 9.93 -10.02 15.04
N VAL A 222 9.98 -10.88 16.05
CA VAL A 222 11.15 -11.04 16.92
C VAL A 222 11.99 -12.21 16.38
#